data_AF-A0A7S0SCA0-F1
#
_entry.id   AF-A0A7S0SCA0-F1
#
_cell.length_a   1.000
_cell.length_b   1.000
_cell.length_c   1.000
_cell.angle_alpha   90.00
_cell.angle_beta   90.00
_cell.angle_gamma   90.00
#
_symmetry.space_group_name_H-M   'P 1'
#
loop_
_entity.id
_entity.type
_entity.pdbx_description
1 polymer ?
#
loop_
_entity_poly.entity_id
_entity_poly.type
_entity_poly.pdbx_seq_one_letter_code
_entity_poly.pdbx_strand_id
1 'polypeptide(L)'
;AAPPAVAAPPAAAAAPPTVDAPLTGSAALMARMRKSGVVTGEKRASDPASVAAAKEALAEAAKVKLMGVSSTPGPNASANANAKTKSTATGAGAGDAGAGDNDGRFTDPNSRFFILYGGEASTQVARDLAEKAAARGFNPRLVAMDDFKQCALDATPAAALFVVETIENAQPAEAAGTCLRFYNRKRKAGEKGLFAGKLRYAVLGLGDTNLLLDRQSTTAKDCNQSAQTLDSALKFLGAEQICTRGEANDAVGLEEAFEPWCDALWAPLADAVKAACGGSDGGGGSSGGGGGHGG
;
A
#
# COMPACT_ATOMS: atom_id res chain seq x y z
N ALA A 1 50.45 26.63 54.24
CA ALA A 1 49.01 26.66 53.98
C ALA A 1 48.66 25.52 53.03
N ALA A 2 47.49 24.89 53.18
CA ALA A 2 47.00 23.86 52.27
C ALA A 2 45.89 24.43 51.36
N PRO A 3 45.71 23.92 50.13
CA PRO A 3 44.59 24.32 49.27
C PRO A 3 43.25 23.80 49.82
N PRO A 4 42.13 24.50 49.56
CA PRO A 4 40.80 24.07 49.99
C PRO A 4 40.28 22.87 49.17
N ALA A 5 39.46 22.04 49.81
CA ALA A 5 38.78 20.92 49.14
C ALA A 5 37.61 21.42 48.26
N VAL A 6 37.46 20.82 47.08
CA VAL A 6 36.33 21.07 46.17
C VAL A 6 35.16 20.15 46.55
N ALA A 7 33.98 20.72 46.77
CA ALA A 7 32.76 19.96 47.06
C ALA A 7 32.14 19.38 45.78
N ALA A 8 31.64 18.14 45.86
CA ALA A 8 30.91 17.50 44.76
C ALA A 8 29.43 17.94 44.73
N PRO A 9 28.79 17.98 43.54
CA PRO A 9 27.37 18.30 43.43
C PRO A 9 26.47 17.15 43.93
N PRO A 10 25.24 17.43 44.38
CA PRO A 10 24.29 16.41 44.84
C PRO A 10 23.73 15.56 43.69
N ALA A 11 23.43 14.30 43.97
CA ALA A 11 22.79 13.40 43.02
C ALA A 11 21.32 13.78 42.76
N ALA A 12 20.89 13.67 41.50
CA ALA A 12 19.49 13.89 41.13
C ALA A 12 18.59 12.74 41.62
N ALA A 13 17.42 13.09 42.16
CA ALA A 13 16.43 12.11 42.62
C ALA A 13 15.73 11.43 41.43
N ALA A 14 15.53 10.11 41.51
CA ALA A 14 14.80 9.36 40.50
C ALA A 14 13.28 9.59 40.59
N ALA A 15 12.63 9.76 39.44
CA ALA A 15 11.17 9.81 39.35
C ALA A 15 10.56 8.39 39.51
N PRO A 16 9.33 8.26 40.06
CA PRO A 16 8.66 6.97 40.19
C PRO A 16 8.21 6.41 38.82
N PRO A 17 8.13 5.08 38.66
CA PRO A 17 7.69 4.46 37.41
C PRO A 17 6.20 4.74 37.16
N THR A 18 5.89 5.26 35.97
CA THR A 18 4.53 5.34 35.45
C THR A 18 4.01 3.95 35.09
N VAL A 19 2.80 3.61 35.52
CA VAL A 19 2.14 2.36 35.11
C VAL A 19 1.71 2.42 33.65
N ASP A 20 2.06 1.40 32.86
CA ASP A 20 1.82 1.36 31.42
C ASP A 20 0.32 1.31 31.09
N ALA A 21 -0.10 2.21 30.18
CA ALA A 21 -1.36 2.08 29.47
C ALA A 21 -1.24 1.00 28.38
N PRO A 22 -2.32 0.25 28.05
CA PRO A 22 -2.25 -0.81 27.04
C PRO A 22 -1.95 -0.25 25.64
N LEU A 23 -0.75 -0.55 25.13
CA LEU A 23 -0.32 -0.12 23.79
C LEU A 23 -1.20 -0.73 22.70
N THR A 24 -1.91 0.12 21.96
CA THR A 24 -2.66 -0.25 20.74
C THR A 24 -1.84 0.08 19.49
N GLY A 25 -2.02 -0.71 18.42
CA GLY A 25 -1.35 -0.49 17.14
C GLY A 25 0.17 -0.72 17.15
N SER A 26 0.87 -0.06 16.22
CA SER A 26 2.26 -0.36 15.82
C SER A 26 3.29 -0.31 16.97
N ALA A 27 3.06 0.47 18.03
CA ALA A 27 3.91 0.47 19.23
C ALA A 27 4.03 -0.92 19.89
N ALA A 28 2.93 -1.69 19.89
CA ALA A 28 2.90 -3.07 20.40
C ALA A 28 3.55 -4.09 19.44
N LEU A 29 3.92 -3.70 18.22
CA LEU A 29 4.68 -4.49 17.27
C LEU A 29 6.19 -4.17 17.34
N MET A 30 6.54 -2.89 17.47
CA MET A 30 7.93 -2.44 17.72
C MET A 30 8.54 -3.09 18.97
N ALA A 31 7.73 -3.26 20.02
CA ALA A 31 8.11 -4.00 21.24
C ALA A 31 8.37 -5.51 21.02
N ARG A 32 7.86 -6.11 19.92
CA ARG A 32 8.08 -7.52 19.56
C ARG A 32 9.32 -7.67 18.70
N MET A 33 9.48 -6.82 17.67
CA MET A 33 10.62 -6.84 16.75
C MET A 33 11.95 -6.63 17.50
N ARG A 34 11.98 -5.71 18.48
CA ARG A 34 13.12 -5.48 19.39
C ARG A 34 13.44 -6.66 20.33
N LYS A 35 12.61 -7.71 20.36
CA LYS A 35 12.73 -8.90 21.24
C LYS A 35 12.99 -10.19 20.46
N SER A 36 12.69 -10.24 19.16
CA SER A 36 12.81 -11.42 18.29
C SER A 36 14.08 -11.37 17.43
N GLY A 37 15.24 -11.13 18.04
CA GLY A 37 16.51 -11.01 17.31
C GLY A 37 16.91 -12.30 16.58
N VAL A 38 16.66 -12.35 15.27
CA VAL A 38 16.99 -13.48 14.39
C VAL A 38 17.85 -12.97 13.22
N VAL A 39 19.12 -12.73 13.51
CA VAL A 39 20.18 -12.76 12.48
C VAL A 39 20.71 -14.18 12.42
N THR A 40 20.21 -14.96 11.46
CA THR A 40 20.94 -16.03 10.76
C THR A 40 20.13 -16.50 9.56
N GLY A 41 20.74 -16.49 8.37
CA GLY A 41 20.10 -16.93 7.13
C GLY A 41 20.02 -18.45 6.99
N GLU A 42 19.02 -19.08 7.61
CA GLU A 42 18.74 -20.52 7.45
C GLU A 42 17.66 -20.74 6.36
N LYS A 43 17.97 -21.58 5.38
CA LYS A 43 17.17 -21.76 4.15
C LYS A 43 15.86 -22.52 4.40
N ARG A 44 14.77 -21.81 4.73
CA ARG A 44 13.45 -22.41 4.93
C ARG A 44 12.69 -22.68 3.61
N ALA A 45 12.07 -23.85 3.53
CA ALA A 45 11.06 -24.15 2.50
C ALA A 45 9.76 -23.35 2.76
N SER A 46 8.90 -23.23 1.76
CA SER A 46 7.67 -22.43 1.81
C SER A 46 6.77 -22.81 2.99
N ASP A 47 6.38 -21.81 3.79
CA ASP A 47 5.57 -22.02 4.98
C ASP A 47 4.17 -22.56 4.60
N PRO A 48 3.73 -23.70 5.16
CA PRO A 48 2.42 -24.26 4.84
C PRO A 48 1.26 -23.35 5.26
N ALA A 49 1.43 -22.43 6.21
CA ALA A 49 0.38 -21.51 6.65
C ALA A 49 0.06 -20.44 5.59
N SER A 50 1.05 -19.91 4.88
CA SER A 50 0.81 -18.94 3.79
C SER A 50 0.18 -19.62 2.57
N VAL A 51 0.59 -20.86 2.27
CA VAL A 51 -0.03 -21.71 1.24
C VAL A 51 -1.46 -22.11 1.60
N ALA A 52 -1.76 -22.32 2.89
CA ALA A 52 -3.12 -22.58 3.36
C ALA A 52 -4.02 -21.35 3.20
N ALA A 53 -3.61 -20.18 3.72
CA ALA A 53 -4.37 -18.94 3.62
C ALA A 53 -4.66 -18.53 2.16
N ALA A 54 -3.66 -18.68 1.27
CA ALA A 54 -3.84 -18.42 -0.16
C ALA A 54 -4.84 -19.38 -0.83
N LYS A 55 -4.87 -20.67 -0.42
CA LYS A 55 -5.85 -21.65 -0.92
C LYS A 55 -7.25 -21.44 -0.36
N GLU A 56 -7.36 -21.01 0.90
CA GLU A 56 -8.64 -20.72 1.55
C GLU A 56 -9.32 -19.51 0.92
N ALA A 57 -8.57 -18.42 0.68
CA ALA A 57 -9.04 -17.26 -0.07
C ALA A 57 -9.49 -17.63 -1.51
N LEU A 58 -8.74 -18.51 -2.19
CA LEU A 58 -9.11 -19.00 -3.53
C LEU A 58 -10.37 -19.87 -3.52
N ALA A 59 -10.55 -20.70 -2.48
CA ALA A 59 -11.73 -21.56 -2.32
C ALA A 59 -12.99 -20.75 -2.00
N GLU A 60 -12.89 -19.70 -1.19
CA GLU A 60 -14.03 -18.83 -0.88
C GLU A 60 -14.47 -18.03 -2.11
N ALA A 61 -13.51 -17.49 -2.88
CA ALA A 61 -13.79 -16.86 -4.18
C ALA A 61 -14.43 -17.83 -5.19
N ALA A 62 -14.11 -19.14 -5.12
CA ALA A 62 -14.73 -20.16 -5.97
C ALA A 62 -16.18 -20.49 -5.57
N LYS A 63 -16.51 -20.52 -4.26
CA LYS A 63 -17.89 -20.73 -3.78
C LYS A 63 -18.85 -19.65 -4.27
N VAL A 64 -18.45 -18.38 -4.15
CA VAL A 64 -19.25 -17.21 -4.57
C VAL A 64 -19.59 -17.28 -6.06
N LYS A 65 -18.73 -17.89 -6.88
CA LYS A 65 -18.91 -18.01 -8.33
C LYS A 65 -19.88 -19.12 -8.76
N LEU A 66 -20.32 -20.01 -7.86
CA LEU A 66 -21.13 -21.19 -8.21
C LEU A 66 -22.63 -21.06 -7.93
N MET A 67 -23.07 -20.13 -7.07
CA MET A 67 -24.49 -19.97 -6.69
C MET A 67 -25.31 -19.06 -7.63
N GLY A 68 -24.88 -18.89 -8.89
CA GLY A 68 -25.21 -17.71 -9.70
C GLY A 68 -25.84 -17.88 -11.09
N VAL A 69 -26.33 -19.06 -11.53
CA VAL A 69 -27.31 -19.19 -12.65
C VAL A 69 -27.85 -20.63 -12.79
N SER A 70 -29.15 -20.82 -13.05
CA SER A 70 -29.75 -21.85 -13.97
C SER A 70 -31.28 -21.98 -13.82
N SER A 71 -31.96 -22.33 -14.92
CA SER A 71 -33.41 -22.65 -15.04
C SER A 71 -33.56 -23.82 -16.03
N THR A 72 -34.60 -24.66 -16.10
CA THR A 72 -35.99 -24.69 -15.55
C THR A 72 -36.39 -26.22 -15.47
N PRO A 73 -37.64 -26.75 -15.36
CA PRO A 73 -39.01 -26.19 -15.49
C PRO A 73 -39.97 -26.55 -14.32
N GLY A 74 -41.29 -26.50 -14.55
CA GLY A 74 -42.35 -26.91 -13.61
C GLY A 74 -42.79 -28.38 -13.73
N PRO A 75 -43.85 -28.80 -12.99
CA PRO A 75 -45.22 -28.54 -13.47
C PRO A 75 -46.25 -28.08 -12.40
N ASN A 76 -47.51 -27.88 -12.83
CA ASN A 76 -48.66 -27.30 -12.12
C ASN A 76 -48.98 -27.84 -10.70
N ALA A 77 -49.33 -26.91 -9.78
CA ALA A 77 -50.44 -27.09 -8.82
C ALA A 77 -51.03 -25.73 -8.35
N SER A 78 -52.32 -25.76 -7.99
CA SER A 78 -53.27 -24.65 -7.80
C SER A 78 -53.08 -23.70 -6.57
N ALA A 79 -53.86 -22.60 -6.58
CA ALA A 79 -54.52 -21.94 -5.44
C ALA A 79 -53.84 -20.83 -4.58
N ASN A 80 -54.21 -19.58 -4.91
CA ASN A 80 -55.00 -18.65 -4.04
C ASN A 80 -54.36 -17.80 -2.89
N ALA A 81 -54.91 -16.57 -2.77
CA ALA A 81 -55.11 -15.73 -1.57
C ALA A 81 -53.95 -15.06 -0.76
N ASN A 82 -53.81 -13.74 -1.00
CA ASN A 82 -54.14 -12.66 -0.03
C ASN A 82 -53.12 -12.15 1.03
N ALA A 83 -53.23 -10.83 1.30
CA ALA A 83 -52.75 -10.00 2.43
C ALA A 83 -51.24 -9.98 2.81
N LYS A 84 -50.54 -8.85 3.07
CA LYS A 84 -50.82 -7.45 3.51
C LYS A 84 -50.75 -7.18 5.03
N THR A 85 -49.55 -6.85 5.53
CA THR A 85 -49.19 -5.97 6.69
C THR A 85 -47.66 -5.82 6.66
N LYS A 86 -46.95 -4.68 6.75
CA LYS A 86 -47.15 -3.29 7.25
C LYS A 86 -47.13 -3.11 8.78
N SER A 87 -45.97 -2.62 9.28
CA SER A 87 -45.72 -1.59 10.33
C SER A 87 -44.18 -1.51 10.53
N THR A 88 -43.45 -0.38 10.60
CA THR A 88 -43.48 0.84 11.47
C THR A 88 -43.22 0.52 12.95
N ALA A 89 -42.39 1.24 13.73
CA ALA A 89 -41.82 2.61 13.58
C ALA A 89 -40.48 2.77 14.40
N THR A 90 -39.43 3.47 13.92
CA THR A 90 -38.99 4.89 14.16
C THR A 90 -38.26 5.25 15.48
N GLY A 91 -37.15 6.00 15.36
CA GLY A 91 -36.34 6.63 16.42
C GLY A 91 -34.83 6.35 16.21
N ALA A 92 -33.92 7.23 15.77
CA ALA A 92 -33.66 8.69 15.91
C ALA A 92 -33.02 9.09 17.27
N GLY A 93 -31.86 9.76 17.33
CA GLY A 93 -30.97 10.24 16.25
C GLY A 93 -29.67 10.94 16.75
N ALA A 94 -29.02 11.72 15.86
CA ALA A 94 -27.69 12.39 15.96
C ALA A 94 -26.45 11.46 15.87
N GLY A 95 -25.35 11.78 15.16
CA GLY A 95 -24.97 12.96 14.35
C GLY A 95 -23.75 13.71 14.94
N ASP A 96 -22.76 14.22 14.20
CA ASP A 96 -22.44 14.22 12.75
C ASP A 96 -20.91 14.44 12.56
N ALA A 97 -20.32 13.98 11.43
CA ALA A 97 -19.10 14.54 10.83
C ALA A 97 -18.75 13.88 9.47
N GLY A 98 -18.84 14.64 8.36
CA GLY A 98 -18.06 14.39 7.13
C GLY A 98 -18.72 13.53 6.04
N ALA A 99 -19.58 14.12 5.22
CA ALA A 99 -20.12 13.50 4.01
C ALA A 99 -19.44 14.02 2.73
N GLY A 100 -18.91 13.11 1.90
CA GLY A 100 -18.38 13.39 0.55
C GLY A 100 -17.95 12.11 -0.18
N ASP A 101 -18.34 11.96 -1.45
CA ASP A 101 -17.91 10.94 -2.42
C ASP A 101 -17.92 9.46 -1.97
N ASN A 102 -19.00 9.01 -1.32
CA ASN A 102 -19.28 7.59 -1.01
C ASN A 102 -19.76 6.77 -2.24
N ASP A 103 -19.02 6.85 -3.34
CA ASP A 103 -19.37 6.25 -4.65
C ASP A 103 -18.87 4.78 -4.81
N GLY A 104 -18.35 4.18 -3.73
CA GLY A 104 -17.85 2.79 -3.70
C GLY A 104 -16.57 2.52 -4.52
N ARG A 105 -16.27 3.32 -5.56
CA ARG A 105 -15.15 3.16 -6.50
C ARG A 105 -13.76 3.14 -5.84
N PHE A 106 -13.60 3.75 -4.66
CA PHE A 106 -12.37 3.72 -3.88
C PHE A 106 -12.26 2.49 -2.97
N THR A 107 -13.40 1.98 -2.48
CA THR A 107 -13.49 0.77 -1.63
C THR A 107 -13.55 -0.55 -2.41
N ASP A 108 -13.73 -0.50 -3.73
CA ASP A 108 -13.82 -1.68 -4.59
C ASP A 108 -12.53 -2.52 -4.55
N PRO A 109 -12.57 -3.80 -4.14
CA PRO A 109 -11.39 -4.68 -4.18
C PRO A 109 -10.91 -5.00 -5.61
N ASN A 110 -11.68 -4.66 -6.64
CA ASN A 110 -11.27 -4.74 -8.04
C ASN A 110 -10.63 -3.44 -8.55
N SER A 111 -10.59 -2.38 -7.74
CA SER A 111 -9.96 -1.11 -8.09
C SER A 111 -8.49 -1.29 -8.50
N ARG A 112 -8.00 -0.41 -9.39
CA ARG A 112 -6.63 -0.47 -9.90
C ARG A 112 -5.63 0.29 -9.02
N PHE A 113 -5.78 0.10 -7.71
CA PHE A 113 -4.86 0.58 -6.69
C PHE A 113 -4.07 -0.59 -6.09
N PHE A 114 -2.74 -0.51 -6.14
CA PHE A 114 -1.84 -1.58 -5.70
C PHE A 114 -0.83 -1.08 -4.66
N ILE A 115 -0.47 -1.95 -3.72
CA ILE A 115 0.71 -1.78 -2.87
C ILE A 115 1.62 -2.98 -3.12
N LEU A 116 2.77 -2.72 -3.75
CA LEU A 116 3.76 -3.74 -4.07
C LEU A 116 4.88 -3.74 -3.02
N TYR A 117 5.27 -4.91 -2.54
CA TYR A 117 6.25 -5.08 -1.46
C TYR A 117 7.20 -6.25 -1.72
N GLY A 118 8.41 -6.23 -1.13
CA GLY A 118 9.37 -7.33 -1.23
C GLY A 118 10.48 -7.22 -0.20
N GLY A 119 10.48 -8.16 0.76
CA GLY A 119 11.22 -8.10 2.03
C GLY A 119 10.27 -8.25 3.22
N GLU A 120 10.79 -8.52 4.42
CA GLU A 120 9.95 -8.71 5.62
C GLU A 120 9.43 -7.38 6.18
N ALA A 121 10.33 -6.40 6.35
CA ALA A 121 9.96 -5.07 6.81
C ALA A 121 9.02 -4.37 5.83
N SER A 122 9.27 -4.53 4.52
CA SER A 122 8.36 -3.99 3.49
C SER A 122 7.00 -4.67 3.46
N THR A 123 6.90 -5.96 3.81
CA THR A 123 5.61 -6.65 3.98
C THR A 123 4.79 -6.04 5.10
N GLN A 124 5.41 -5.68 6.22
CA GLN A 124 4.70 -5.04 7.33
C GLN A 124 4.30 -3.60 7.01
N VAL A 125 5.24 -2.77 6.51
CA VAL A 125 4.95 -1.38 6.13
C VAL A 125 3.87 -1.29 5.04
N ALA A 126 3.79 -2.27 4.13
CA ALA A 126 2.70 -2.37 3.17
C ALA A 126 1.33 -2.66 3.79
N ARG A 127 1.26 -3.35 4.94
CA ARG A 127 0.03 -3.57 5.71
C ARG A 127 -0.37 -2.30 6.47
N ASP A 128 0.57 -1.67 7.18
CA ASP A 128 0.32 -0.39 7.86
C ASP A 128 -0.15 0.69 6.86
N LEU A 129 0.41 0.73 5.64
CA LEU A 129 -0.09 1.59 4.56
C LEU A 129 -1.49 1.20 4.06
N ALA A 130 -1.81 -0.10 3.98
CA ALA A 130 -3.14 -0.56 3.61
C ALA A 130 -4.20 -0.23 4.67
N GLU A 131 -3.86 -0.32 5.96
CA GLU A 131 -4.73 0.10 7.07
C GLU A 131 -4.94 1.62 7.06
N LYS A 132 -3.87 2.42 6.88
CA LYS A 132 -3.97 3.87 6.71
C LYS A 132 -4.78 4.26 5.46
N ALA A 133 -4.72 3.46 4.39
CA ALA A 133 -5.50 3.66 3.17
C ALA A 133 -6.99 3.29 3.35
N ALA A 134 -7.29 2.19 4.04
CA ALA A 134 -8.65 1.75 4.36
C ALA A 134 -9.36 2.77 5.26
N ALA A 135 -8.66 3.34 6.25
CA ALA A 135 -9.14 4.45 7.08
C ALA A 135 -9.44 5.75 6.28
N ARG A 136 -9.01 5.81 5.00
CA ARG A 136 -9.27 6.91 4.06
C ARG A 136 -10.21 6.50 2.90
N GLY A 137 -10.85 5.33 2.99
CA GLY A 137 -11.80 4.82 2.00
C GLY A 137 -11.18 4.12 0.79
N PHE A 138 -9.87 3.87 0.78
CA PHE A 138 -9.19 3.14 -0.31
C PHE A 138 -8.97 1.67 0.04
N ASN A 139 -9.21 0.76 -0.91
CA ASN A 139 -9.00 -0.68 -0.72
C ASN A 139 -7.85 -1.22 -1.61
N PRO A 140 -6.56 -0.97 -1.26
CA PRO A 140 -5.43 -1.40 -2.05
C PRO A 140 -5.29 -2.92 -2.16
N ARG A 141 -4.91 -3.38 -3.34
CA ARG A 141 -4.46 -4.76 -3.56
C ARG A 141 -2.99 -4.90 -3.18
N LEU A 142 -2.69 -5.58 -2.08
CA LEU A 142 -1.32 -5.92 -1.70
C LEU A 142 -0.80 -7.05 -2.62
N VAL A 143 0.37 -6.85 -3.24
CA VAL A 143 0.97 -7.82 -4.19
C VAL A 143 2.48 -7.95 -3.93
N ALA A 144 2.98 -9.17 -3.80
CA ALA A 144 4.43 -9.40 -3.68
C ALA A 144 5.15 -8.98 -4.97
N MET A 145 6.35 -8.41 -4.87
CA MET A 145 7.06 -7.85 -6.03
C MET A 145 7.55 -8.89 -7.04
N ASP A 146 7.65 -10.17 -6.71
CA ASP A 146 7.82 -11.22 -7.73
C ASP A 146 6.56 -11.40 -8.60
N ASP A 147 5.37 -11.17 -8.03
CA ASP A 147 4.05 -11.26 -8.68
C ASP A 147 3.62 -9.97 -9.38
N PHE A 148 4.48 -8.94 -9.46
CA PHE A 148 4.17 -7.61 -10.01
C PHE A 148 3.46 -7.60 -11.38
N LYS A 149 3.68 -8.63 -12.21
CA LYS A 149 3.02 -8.80 -13.52
C LYS A 149 1.51 -8.98 -13.40
N GLN A 150 1.00 -9.54 -12.31
CA GLN A 150 -0.43 -9.74 -12.06
C GLN A 150 -1.21 -8.41 -12.00
N CYS A 151 -0.53 -7.29 -11.72
CA CYS A 151 -1.14 -5.96 -11.68
C CYS A 151 -1.41 -5.38 -13.09
N ALA A 152 -0.68 -5.84 -14.11
CA ALA A 152 -0.71 -5.33 -15.49
C ALA A 152 -0.64 -3.79 -15.56
N LEU A 153 0.35 -3.19 -14.89
CA LEU A 153 0.53 -1.73 -14.75
C LEU A 153 0.79 -0.99 -16.08
N ASP A 154 1.18 -1.73 -17.12
CA ASP A 154 1.46 -1.26 -18.47
C ASP A 154 0.29 -1.49 -19.45
N ALA A 155 -0.82 -2.09 -19.00
CA ALA A 155 -2.00 -2.36 -19.82
C ALA A 155 -3.07 -1.25 -19.72
N THR A 156 -3.50 -0.90 -18.51
CA THR A 156 -4.57 0.08 -18.25
C THR A 156 -4.26 0.96 -17.03
N PRO A 157 -4.85 2.17 -16.91
CA PRO A 157 -4.59 3.11 -15.83
C PRO A 157 -4.58 2.48 -14.42
N ALA A 158 -3.56 2.80 -13.62
CA ALA A 158 -3.34 2.26 -12.28
C ALA A 158 -2.61 3.25 -11.36
N ALA A 159 -2.88 3.14 -10.06
CA ALA A 159 -2.10 3.74 -8.99
C ALA A 159 -1.30 2.64 -8.26
N ALA A 160 -0.01 2.87 -8.00
CA ALA A 160 0.84 1.89 -7.31
C ALA A 160 1.79 2.53 -6.28
N LEU A 161 1.79 2.02 -5.05
CA LEU A 161 2.88 2.24 -4.11
C LEU A 161 3.87 1.08 -4.23
N PHE A 162 5.16 1.37 -4.17
CA PHE A 162 6.21 0.35 -4.07
C PHE A 162 6.98 0.54 -2.76
N VAL A 163 6.90 -0.44 -1.86
CA VAL A 163 7.68 -0.49 -0.62
C VAL A 163 8.87 -1.43 -0.85
N VAL A 164 10.08 -0.89 -0.90
CA VAL A 164 11.27 -1.61 -1.38
C VAL A 164 12.34 -1.65 -0.29
N GLU A 165 12.63 -2.86 0.18
CA GLU A 165 13.69 -3.13 1.15
C GLU A 165 15.05 -3.19 0.45
N THR A 166 16.03 -2.44 0.96
CA THR A 166 17.43 -2.49 0.51
C THR A 166 18.26 -3.21 1.57
N ILE A 167 18.87 -4.31 1.18
CA ILE A 167 19.73 -5.15 2.04
C ILE A 167 21.21 -4.85 1.77
N GLU A 168 22.10 -5.61 2.41
CA GLU A 168 23.55 -5.56 2.19
C GLU A 168 23.95 -5.50 0.71
N ASN A 169 25.12 -4.92 0.43
CA ASN A 169 25.63 -4.70 -0.94
C ASN A 169 24.69 -3.88 -1.84
N ALA A 170 23.84 -3.03 -1.24
CA ALA A 170 22.88 -2.17 -1.95
C ALA A 170 21.92 -2.94 -2.88
N GLN A 171 21.62 -4.19 -2.53
CA GLN A 171 20.70 -5.06 -3.29
C GLN A 171 19.26 -4.90 -2.79
N PRO A 172 18.24 -5.23 -3.62
CA PRO A 172 16.89 -5.44 -3.11
C PRO A 172 16.84 -6.72 -2.28
N ALA A 173 15.95 -6.80 -1.30
CA ALA A 173 15.53 -8.09 -0.77
C ALA A 173 15.03 -8.99 -1.92
N GLU A 174 15.27 -10.31 -1.85
CA GLU A 174 15.06 -11.25 -2.98
C GLU A 174 13.68 -11.10 -3.65
N ALA A 175 12.61 -11.00 -2.84
CA ALA A 175 11.23 -10.85 -3.31
C ALA A 175 10.94 -9.54 -4.09
N ALA A 176 11.81 -8.53 -4.00
CA ALA A 176 11.78 -7.31 -4.82
C ALA A 176 12.68 -7.40 -6.06
N GLY A 177 13.63 -8.34 -6.08
CA GLY A 177 14.68 -8.46 -7.09
C GLY A 177 14.18 -8.67 -8.51
N THR A 178 13.11 -9.46 -8.72
CA THR A 178 12.57 -9.73 -10.07
C THR A 178 11.93 -8.49 -10.69
N CYS A 179 11.11 -7.76 -9.93
CA CYS A 179 10.49 -6.50 -10.36
C CYS A 179 11.55 -5.43 -10.66
N LEU A 180 12.48 -5.18 -9.73
CA LEU A 180 13.54 -4.19 -9.91
C LEU A 180 14.39 -4.48 -11.17
N ARG A 181 14.80 -5.75 -11.33
CA ARG A 181 15.59 -6.22 -12.48
C ARG A 181 14.81 -6.18 -13.79
N PHE A 182 13.48 -6.32 -13.77
CA PHE A 182 12.63 -6.16 -14.95
C PHE A 182 12.59 -4.69 -15.39
N TYR A 183 12.18 -3.76 -14.51
CA TYR A 183 12.04 -2.36 -14.89
C TYR A 183 13.38 -1.67 -15.16
N ASN A 184 14.46 -2.00 -14.44
CA ASN A 184 15.80 -1.48 -14.75
C ASN A 184 16.33 -2.04 -16.10
N ARG A 185 15.92 -3.24 -16.53
CA ARG A 185 16.21 -3.74 -17.90
C ARG A 185 15.41 -2.97 -18.95
N LYS A 186 14.10 -2.77 -18.73
CA LYS A 186 13.23 -1.96 -19.61
C LYS A 186 13.77 -0.53 -19.78
N ARG A 187 14.23 0.09 -18.70
CA ARG A 187 14.93 1.39 -18.70
C ARG A 187 16.19 1.36 -19.58
N LYS A 188 17.06 0.36 -19.38
CA LYS A 188 18.29 0.19 -20.18
C LYS A 188 18.02 -0.10 -21.67
N ALA A 189 16.87 -0.68 -22.00
CA ALA A 189 16.40 -0.89 -23.37
C ALA A 189 15.77 0.36 -24.03
N GLY A 190 15.61 1.47 -23.29
CA GLY A 190 15.12 2.73 -23.84
C GLY A 190 13.59 2.84 -23.97
N GLU A 191 12.82 1.96 -23.33
CA GLU A 191 11.36 1.85 -23.49
C GLU A 191 10.54 2.96 -22.79
N LYS A 192 10.87 4.22 -23.05
CA LYS A 192 10.35 5.44 -22.37
C LYS A 192 8.83 5.61 -22.35
N GLY A 193 8.10 4.93 -23.24
CA GLY A 193 6.65 5.03 -23.38
C GLY A 193 5.83 3.96 -22.67
N LEU A 194 6.47 3.00 -21.97
CA LEU A 194 5.81 1.82 -21.40
C LEU A 194 4.59 2.18 -20.53
N PHE A 195 4.75 3.20 -19.68
CA PHE A 195 3.77 3.65 -18.68
C PHE A 195 3.10 4.99 -18.98
N ALA A 196 3.38 5.61 -20.13
CA ALA A 196 2.84 6.94 -20.46
C ALA A 196 1.31 6.95 -20.42
N GLY A 197 0.73 7.75 -19.51
CA GLY A 197 -0.73 7.83 -19.29
C GLY A 197 -1.35 6.62 -18.60
N LYS A 198 -0.56 5.70 -18.03
CA LYS A 198 -1.02 4.42 -17.47
C LYS A 198 -0.65 4.20 -16.00
N LEU A 199 0.52 4.63 -15.56
CA LEU A 199 0.96 4.38 -14.17
C LEU A 199 1.23 5.68 -13.43
N ARG A 200 0.46 5.90 -12.37
CA ARG A 200 0.76 6.86 -11.29
C ARG A 200 1.37 6.10 -10.12
N TYR A 201 2.49 6.56 -9.57
CA TYR A 201 3.21 5.81 -8.56
C TYR A 201 3.93 6.65 -7.50
N ALA A 202 4.18 6.04 -6.35
CA ALA A 202 5.17 6.48 -5.38
C ALA A 202 6.05 5.31 -4.95
N VAL A 203 7.22 5.62 -4.38
CA VAL A 203 8.15 4.62 -3.83
C VAL A 203 8.53 5.02 -2.41
N LEU A 204 8.49 4.06 -1.50
CA LEU A 204 9.08 4.14 -0.18
C LEU A 204 10.23 3.14 -0.12
N GLY A 205 11.45 3.64 0.03
CA GLY A 205 12.59 2.83 0.37
C GLY A 205 12.64 2.57 1.87
N LEU A 206 12.90 1.32 2.24
CA LEU A 206 13.33 0.92 3.57
C LEU A 206 14.80 0.50 3.45
N GLY A 207 15.66 1.12 4.25
CA GLY A 207 17.08 0.82 4.32
C GLY A 207 17.59 0.84 5.74
N ASP A 208 18.85 0.42 5.93
CA ASP A 208 19.56 0.55 7.19
C ASP A 208 21.02 0.95 6.95
N THR A 209 21.42 2.08 7.52
CA THR A 209 22.81 2.58 7.49
C THR A 209 23.80 1.75 8.32
N ASN A 210 23.35 0.72 9.03
CA ASN A 210 24.23 -0.30 9.63
C ASN A 210 24.54 -1.47 8.68
N LEU A 211 23.72 -1.74 7.65
CA LEU A 211 24.01 -2.74 6.60
C LEU A 211 25.03 -2.23 5.54
N LEU A 212 25.59 -1.05 5.76
CA LEU A 212 26.64 -0.45 4.94
C LEU A 212 28.01 -1.03 5.31
N LEU A 213 28.39 -2.08 4.55
CA LEU A 213 29.57 -2.94 4.74
C LEU A 213 30.91 -2.20 4.93
N ASP A 214 31.08 -1.01 4.37
CA ASP A 214 32.22 -0.15 4.64
C ASP A 214 31.79 1.32 4.71
N ARG A 215 31.80 1.89 5.91
CA ARG A 215 31.46 3.30 6.16
C ARG A 215 32.50 4.30 5.62
N GLN A 216 33.58 3.85 4.98
CA GLN A 216 34.56 4.72 4.30
C GLN A 216 34.26 4.88 2.80
N SER A 217 33.87 3.81 2.09
CA SER A 217 33.53 3.84 0.66
C SER A 217 32.03 3.86 0.35
N THR A 218 31.19 3.25 1.20
CA THR A 218 29.72 3.30 1.08
C THR A 218 29.14 4.44 1.92
N THR A 219 28.07 5.05 1.41
CA THR A 219 27.50 6.30 1.91
C THR A 219 26.00 6.13 2.21
N ALA A 220 25.39 7.12 2.86
CA ALA A 220 23.94 7.11 3.11
C ALA A 220 23.08 7.00 1.83
N LYS A 221 23.63 7.24 0.63
CA LYS A 221 22.91 7.00 -0.64
C LYS A 221 22.65 5.51 -0.88
N ASP A 222 23.61 4.66 -0.51
CA ASP A 222 23.57 3.23 -0.77
C ASP A 222 22.48 2.53 0.07
N CYS A 223 22.14 3.12 1.23
CA CYS A 223 21.09 2.70 2.15
C CYS A 223 19.72 2.47 1.47
N ASN A 224 19.36 3.29 0.48
CA ASN A 224 18.07 3.19 -0.23
C ASN A 224 18.22 2.96 -1.74
N GLN A 225 19.36 2.38 -2.16
CA GLN A 225 19.72 2.26 -3.57
C GLN A 225 18.71 1.47 -4.42
N SER A 226 18.01 0.48 -3.84
CA SER A 226 16.97 -0.30 -4.54
C SER A 226 15.75 0.55 -4.88
N ALA A 227 15.28 1.36 -3.92
CA ALA A 227 14.18 2.29 -4.12
C ALA A 227 14.55 3.41 -5.11
N GLN A 228 15.76 3.99 -4.99
CA GLN A 228 16.30 4.96 -5.92
C GLN A 228 16.38 4.41 -7.36
N THR A 229 16.79 3.14 -7.51
CA THR A 229 16.89 2.45 -8.80
C THR A 229 15.51 2.17 -9.41
N LEU A 230 14.53 1.79 -8.59
CA LEU A 230 13.15 1.56 -9.04
C LEU A 230 12.50 2.86 -9.50
N ASP A 231 12.53 3.90 -8.66
CA ASP A 231 11.95 5.21 -8.94
C ASP A 231 12.54 5.82 -10.23
N SER A 232 13.87 5.77 -10.36
CA SER A 232 14.58 6.20 -11.59
C SER A 232 14.20 5.38 -12.84
N ALA A 233 13.76 4.14 -12.68
CA ALA A 233 13.27 3.31 -13.78
C ALA A 233 11.81 3.60 -14.14
N LEU A 234 10.91 3.65 -13.15
CA LEU A 234 9.50 3.96 -13.38
C LEU A 234 9.34 5.35 -14.04
N LYS A 235 10.05 6.36 -13.52
CA LYS A 235 10.06 7.72 -14.08
C LYS A 235 10.58 7.78 -15.52
N PHE A 236 11.66 7.07 -15.84
CA PHE A 236 12.19 7.01 -17.21
C PHE A 236 11.25 6.27 -18.18
N LEU A 237 10.52 5.28 -17.69
CA LEU A 237 9.55 4.47 -18.45
C LEU A 237 8.20 5.17 -18.68
N GLY A 238 8.07 6.44 -18.28
CA GLY A 238 6.90 7.27 -18.52
C GLY A 238 5.83 7.20 -17.42
N ALA A 239 6.15 6.67 -16.25
CA ALA A 239 5.24 6.69 -15.10
C ALA A 239 5.27 8.05 -14.40
N GLU A 240 4.11 8.48 -13.90
CA GLU A 240 3.89 9.77 -13.24
C GLU A 240 4.08 9.63 -11.72
N GLN A 241 5.04 10.37 -11.16
CA GLN A 241 5.40 10.32 -9.74
C GLN A 241 4.45 11.19 -8.92
N ILE A 242 3.66 10.59 -8.01
CA ILE A 242 2.60 11.29 -7.26
C ILE A 242 3.13 12.07 -6.04
N CYS A 243 4.19 11.57 -5.42
CA CYS A 243 4.95 12.26 -4.38
C CYS A 243 6.44 11.88 -4.47
N THR A 244 7.31 12.68 -3.85
CA THR A 244 8.74 12.38 -3.76
C THR A 244 8.97 11.01 -3.10
N ARG A 245 9.93 10.24 -3.61
CA ARG A 245 10.35 8.97 -3.01
C ARG A 245 10.73 9.16 -1.54
N GLY A 246 10.13 8.37 -0.65
CA GLY A 246 10.54 8.28 0.75
C GLY A 246 11.78 7.40 0.89
N GLU A 247 12.67 7.72 1.83
CA GLU A 247 13.88 6.94 2.13
C GLU A 247 14.02 6.81 3.64
N ALA A 248 13.52 5.70 4.19
CA ALA A 248 13.59 5.39 5.62
C ALA A 248 14.93 4.71 5.98
N ASN A 249 15.33 4.84 7.25
CA ASN A 249 16.60 4.34 7.77
C ASN A 249 16.40 3.70 9.16
N ASP A 250 16.37 2.37 9.25
CA ASP A 250 16.06 1.65 10.49
C ASP A 250 17.00 2.02 11.65
N ALA A 251 18.26 2.36 11.35
CA ALA A 251 19.27 2.86 12.30
C ALA A 251 18.82 4.04 13.18
N VAL A 252 17.85 4.84 12.73
CA VAL A 252 17.29 6.00 13.46
C VAL A 252 15.78 5.86 13.74
N GLY A 253 15.14 4.82 13.19
CA GLY A 253 13.69 4.64 13.19
C GLY A 253 13.07 4.91 11.82
N LEU A 254 12.21 4.01 11.35
CA LEU A 254 11.55 4.13 10.05
C LEU A 254 10.55 5.30 10.04
N GLU A 255 9.96 5.60 11.20
CA GLU A 255 8.95 6.63 11.43
C GLU A 255 9.40 8.03 11.04
N GLU A 256 10.69 8.36 11.23
CA GLU A 256 11.25 9.70 10.94
C GLU A 256 11.06 10.12 9.47
N ALA A 257 11.08 9.14 8.55
CA ALA A 257 10.79 9.35 7.13
C ALA A 257 9.36 8.92 6.76
N PHE A 258 8.82 7.88 7.39
CA PHE A 258 7.56 7.26 7.01
C PHE A 258 6.34 8.16 7.25
N GLU A 259 6.23 8.83 8.39
CA GLU A 259 5.05 9.67 8.66
C GLU A 259 5.03 10.96 7.81
N PRO A 260 6.14 11.73 7.67
CA PRO A 260 6.16 12.88 6.75
C PRO A 260 5.93 12.47 5.28
N TRP A 261 6.37 11.27 4.88
CA TRP A 261 6.08 10.73 3.54
C TRP A 261 4.61 10.34 3.38
N CYS A 262 3.98 9.76 4.42
CA CYS A 262 2.54 9.49 4.44
C CYS A 262 1.73 10.78 4.28
N ASP A 263 2.04 11.83 5.04
CA ASP A 263 1.32 13.11 4.96
C ASP A 263 1.41 13.75 3.56
N ALA A 264 2.57 13.64 2.90
CA ALA A 264 2.76 14.07 1.51
C ALA A 264 2.11 13.16 0.46
N LEU A 265 1.73 11.93 0.82
CA LEU A 265 1.20 10.92 -0.10
C LEU A 265 -0.32 11.02 -0.33
N TRP A 266 -1.11 11.21 0.72
CA TRP A 266 -2.55 10.88 0.66
C TRP A 266 -3.37 11.70 -0.33
N ALA A 267 -3.11 13.00 -0.44
CA ALA A 267 -3.81 13.88 -1.39
C ALA A 267 -3.54 13.52 -2.86
N PRO A 268 -2.29 13.50 -3.37
CA PRO A 268 -2.03 13.13 -4.76
C PRO A 268 -2.31 11.64 -5.05
N LEU A 269 -2.32 10.78 -4.03
CA LEU A 269 -2.79 9.40 -4.18
C LEU A 269 -4.29 9.32 -4.45
N ALA A 270 -5.12 10.16 -3.83
CA ALA A 270 -6.56 10.20 -4.11
C ALA A 270 -6.85 10.53 -5.59
N ASP A 271 -6.18 11.55 -6.13
CA ASP A 271 -6.27 11.92 -7.56
C ASP A 271 -5.74 10.82 -8.49
N ALA A 272 -4.72 10.07 -8.05
CA ALA A 272 -4.18 8.94 -8.80
C ALA A 272 -5.16 7.76 -8.87
N VAL A 273 -5.77 7.38 -7.74
CA VAL A 273 -6.78 6.31 -7.69
C VAL A 273 -8.04 6.74 -8.45
N LYS A 274 -8.47 8.01 -8.35
CA LYS A 274 -9.63 8.54 -9.08
C LYS A 274 -9.44 8.44 -10.59
N ALA A 275 -8.27 8.85 -11.10
CA ALA A 275 -7.92 8.70 -12.52
C ALA A 275 -7.83 7.23 -12.96
N ALA A 276 -7.29 6.34 -12.12
CA ALA A 276 -7.19 4.91 -12.40
C ALA A 276 -8.55 4.19 -12.44
N CYS A 277 -9.51 4.61 -11.61
CA CYS A 277 -10.83 3.99 -11.50
C CYS A 277 -11.86 4.52 -12.53
N GLY A 278 -11.50 5.54 -13.31
CA GLY A 278 -12.21 5.83 -14.56
C GLY A 278 -12.18 7.29 -14.99
N GLY A 279 -11.45 7.56 -16.07
CA GLY A 279 -11.76 8.67 -16.99
C GLY A 279 -13.05 8.39 -17.76
N SER A 280 -14.16 8.23 -17.05
CA SER A 280 -15.51 7.97 -17.59
C SER A 280 -16.43 9.17 -17.37
N ASP A 281 -15.92 10.37 -17.64
CA ASP A 281 -16.78 11.54 -17.79
C ASP A 281 -17.70 11.33 -18.99
N GLY A 282 -18.98 11.08 -18.71
CA GLY A 282 -20.01 10.77 -19.69
C GLY A 282 -20.41 11.98 -20.54
N GLY A 283 -19.49 12.50 -21.36
CA GLY A 283 -19.67 13.60 -22.30
C GLY A 283 -20.60 13.29 -23.48
N GLY A 284 -21.65 12.50 -23.28
CA GLY A 284 -22.66 12.11 -24.27
C GLY A 284 -23.65 13.21 -24.64
N GLY A 285 -23.16 14.43 -24.88
CA GLY A 285 -23.96 15.57 -25.34
C GLY A 285 -24.32 15.42 -26.81
N SER A 286 -25.57 15.05 -27.08
CA SER A 286 -26.07 14.66 -28.42
C SER A 286 -25.69 15.62 -29.56
N SER A 287 -25.37 15.03 -30.71
CA SER A 287 -25.34 15.72 -32.00
C SER A 287 -26.70 16.31 -32.34
N GLY A 288 -26.76 17.63 -32.56
CA GLY A 288 -27.94 18.35 -33.07
C GLY A 288 -27.72 18.79 -34.52
N GLY A 289 -27.95 17.90 -35.48
CA GLY A 289 -27.85 18.23 -36.91
C GLY A 289 -29.07 19.01 -37.39
N GLY A 290 -28.88 20.27 -37.81
CA GLY A 290 -29.93 21.12 -38.37
C GLY A 290 -29.44 21.84 -39.63
N GLY A 291 -29.70 21.26 -40.80
CA GLY A 291 -29.22 21.80 -42.08
C GLY A 291 -30.35 22.16 -43.05
N GLY A 292 -30.34 23.41 -43.52
CA GLY A 292 -30.83 23.77 -44.86
C GLY A 292 -32.20 24.46 -44.98
N HIS A 293 -32.21 25.45 -45.90
CA HIS A 293 -33.34 26.03 -46.64
C HIS A 293 -34.37 26.93 -45.92
N GLY A 294 -34.58 28.12 -46.51
CA GLY A 294 -35.78 28.95 -46.32
C GLY A 294 -35.50 30.46 -46.35
N GLY A 295 -35.75 31.13 -47.49
CA GLY A 295 -35.66 32.59 -47.64
C GLY A 295 -34.78 33.02 -48.80
#